data_AF-A0A5D0IYP6-F1
#
_entry.id   AF-A0A5D0IYP6-F1
#
_cell.length_a   1.000
_cell.length_b   1.000
_cell.length_c   1.000
_cell.angle_alpha   90.00
_cell.angle_beta   90.00
_cell.angle_gamma   90.00
#
_symmetry.space_group_name_H-M   'P 1'
#
loop_
_entity.id
_entity.type
_entity.pdbx_description
1 polymer ?
#
loop_
_entity_poly.entity_id
_entity_poly.type
_entity_poly.pdbx_seq_one_letter_code
_entity_poly.pdbx_strand_id
1 'polypeptide(L)'
;VKKNAAALAQALVDKDYNIISGGTDNHCMLIDLRNKDVSGKEAEEALVKADITVNKNMVPFDDKSPFVTSGIRLGVAAVTTR
;
A
#
# COMPACT_ATOMS: atom_id res chain seq x y z
N VAL A 1 10.45 -3.01 13.60
CA VAL A 1 10.04 -2.47 12.28
C VAL A 1 9.98 -3.57 11.22
N LYS A 2 11.10 -4.18 10.78
CA LYS A 2 11.10 -5.21 9.72
C LYS A 2 10.13 -6.39 9.95
N LYS A 3 10.09 -6.95 11.17
CA LYS A 3 9.15 -8.03 11.51
C LYS A 3 7.67 -7.64 11.28
N ASN A 4 7.29 -6.42 11.67
CA ASN A 4 5.94 -5.91 11.46
C ASN A 4 5.64 -5.65 9.98
N ALA A 5 6.65 -5.17 9.21
CA ALA A 5 6.51 -4.95 7.78
C ALA A 5 6.26 -6.26 7.04
N ALA A 6 7.06 -7.31 7.36
CA ALA A 6 6.89 -8.64 6.79
C ALA A 6 5.54 -9.25 7.16
N ALA A 7 5.10 -9.13 8.43
CA ALA A 7 3.80 -9.62 8.87
C ALA A 7 2.62 -8.92 8.17
N LEU A 8 2.68 -7.58 8.03
CA LEU A 8 1.67 -6.81 7.31
C LEU A 8 1.63 -7.18 5.82
N ALA A 9 2.80 -7.29 5.18
CA ALA A 9 2.90 -7.69 3.78
C ALA A 9 2.28 -9.07 3.54
N GLN A 10 2.61 -10.05 4.38
CA GLN A 10 2.01 -11.39 4.29
C GLN A 10 0.49 -11.35 4.44
N ALA A 11 -0.02 -10.64 5.45
CA ALA A 11 -1.47 -10.54 5.69
C ALA A 11 -2.23 -9.87 4.53
N LEU A 12 -1.58 -8.95 3.79
CA LEU A 12 -2.15 -8.33 2.60
C LEU A 12 -2.12 -9.29 1.40
N VAL A 13 -1.02 -10.02 1.19
CA VAL A 13 -0.93 -11.07 0.16
C VAL A 13 -1.98 -12.15 0.39
N ASP A 14 -2.17 -12.60 1.64
CA ASP A 14 -3.20 -13.58 2.01
C ASP A 14 -4.64 -13.07 1.73
N LYS A 15 -4.82 -11.76 1.64
CA LYS A 15 -6.07 -11.08 1.27
C LYS A 15 -6.17 -10.75 -0.22
N ASP A 16 -5.29 -11.34 -1.03
CA ASP A 16 -5.23 -11.13 -2.48
C ASP A 16 -4.93 -9.66 -2.83
N TYR A 17 -4.03 -9.00 -2.11
CA TYR A 17 -3.47 -7.71 -2.54
C TYR A 17 -2.13 -7.92 -3.24
N ASN A 18 -1.94 -7.21 -4.36
CA ASN A 18 -0.71 -7.29 -5.13
C ASN A 18 0.35 -6.36 -4.54
N ILE A 19 1.31 -6.93 -3.81
CA ILE A 19 2.48 -6.18 -3.36
C ILE A 19 3.55 -6.21 -4.45
N ILE A 20 4.06 -5.04 -4.83
CA ILE A 20 5.19 -4.93 -5.76
C ILE A 20 6.38 -5.68 -5.17
N SER A 21 7.00 -6.56 -5.96
CA SER A 21 8.03 -7.54 -5.57
C SER A 21 7.57 -8.72 -4.69
N GLY A 22 6.27 -8.85 -4.40
CA GLY A 22 5.70 -9.98 -3.64
C GLY A 22 5.91 -9.91 -2.12
N GLY A 23 6.50 -8.83 -1.60
CA GLY A 23 6.78 -8.68 -0.18
C GLY A 23 7.53 -7.39 0.14
N THR A 24 8.32 -7.41 1.22
CA THR A 24 9.20 -6.30 1.60
C THR A 24 10.36 -6.77 2.48
N ASP A 25 11.55 -6.22 2.24
CA ASP A 25 12.75 -6.42 3.07
C ASP A 25 13.08 -5.22 3.97
N ASN A 26 12.25 -4.18 3.92
CA ASN A 26 12.51 -2.91 4.62
C ASN A 26 11.32 -2.51 5.54
N HIS A 27 11.01 -1.22 5.62
CA HIS A 27 10.01 -0.66 6.52
C HIS A 27 8.69 -0.29 5.81
N CYS A 28 8.62 -0.41 4.49
CA CYS A 28 7.47 -0.04 3.67
C CYS A 28 7.20 -1.05 2.55
N MET A 29 6.00 -1.00 1.99
CA MET A 29 5.56 -1.82 0.87
C MET A 29 4.69 -0.99 -0.06
N LEU A 30 4.74 -1.30 -1.35
CA LEU A 30 3.94 -0.66 -2.39
C LEU A 30 2.89 -1.66 -2.87
N ILE A 31 1.63 -1.27 -2.80
CA ILE A 31 0.48 -2.10 -3.15
C ILE A 31 -0.09 -1.60 -4.48
N ASP A 32 -0.24 -2.50 -5.44
CA ASP A 32 -0.98 -2.31 -6.68
C ASP A 32 -2.45 -2.68 -6.45
N LEU A 33 -3.34 -1.73 -6.72
CA LEU A 33 -4.78 -1.84 -6.47
C LEU A 33 -5.57 -2.19 -7.74
N ARG A 34 -4.92 -2.39 -8.89
CA ARG A 34 -5.60 -2.71 -10.15
C ARG A 34 -6.41 -4.00 -10.07
N ASN A 35 -5.96 -5.00 -9.31
CA ASN A 35 -6.72 -6.24 -9.11
C ASN A 35 -7.98 -6.06 -8.25
N LYS A 36 -8.12 -4.91 -7.57
CA LYS A 36 -9.31 -4.53 -6.81
C LYS A 36 -10.18 -3.48 -7.52
N ASP A 37 -9.76 -3.04 -8.71
CA ASP A 37 -10.42 -1.96 -9.46
C ASP A 37 -10.58 -0.66 -8.67
N VAL A 38 -9.58 -0.32 -7.84
CA VAL A 38 -9.55 0.91 -7.04
C VAL A 38 -8.34 1.75 -7.44
N SER A 39 -8.48 3.08 -7.55
CA SER A 39 -7.33 3.98 -7.72
C SER A 39 -6.62 4.27 -6.41
N GLY A 40 -5.35 4.67 -6.48
CA GLY A 40 -4.59 5.10 -5.31
C GLY A 40 -5.25 6.31 -4.62
N LYS A 41 -5.84 7.23 -5.39
CA LYS A 41 -6.59 8.37 -4.87
C LYS A 41 -7.84 7.94 -4.08
N GLU A 42 -8.67 7.06 -4.64
CA GLU A 42 -9.88 6.58 -3.96
C GLU A 42 -9.53 5.82 -2.67
N ALA A 43 -8.49 4.99 -2.72
CA ALA A 43 -8.02 4.25 -1.55
C ALA A 43 -7.48 5.19 -0.46
N GLU A 44 -6.67 6.19 -0.82
CA GLU A 44 -6.17 7.21 0.09
C GLU A 44 -7.31 7.98 0.76
N GLU A 45 -8.29 8.46 0.00
CA GLU A 45 -9.44 9.20 0.51
C GLU A 45 -10.34 8.34 1.43
N ALA A 46 -10.58 7.08 1.07
CA ALA A 46 -11.38 6.16 1.88
C ALA A 46 -10.69 5.80 3.20
N LEU A 47 -9.38 5.55 3.17
CA LEU A 47 -8.62 5.19 4.37
C LEU A 47 -8.46 6.39 5.32
N VAL A 48 -8.27 7.60 4.79
CA VAL A 48 -8.24 8.82 5.61
C VAL A 48 -9.58 9.06 6.31
N LYS A 49 -10.72 8.77 5.67
CA LYS A 49 -12.04 8.82 6.34
C LYS A 49 -12.19 7.82 7.50
N ALA A 50 -11.36 6.79 7.53
CA ALA A 50 -11.29 5.80 8.60
C ALA A 50 -10.10 6.03 9.56
N ASP A 51 -9.51 7.24 9.55
CA ASP A 51 -8.33 7.63 10.35
C ASP A 51 -7.07 6.79 10.08
N ILE A 52 -6.95 6.23 8.87
CA ILE A 52 -5.77 5.50 8.39
C ILE A 52 -5.05 6.34 7.35
N THR A 53 -3.96 7.00 7.74
CA THR A 53 -3.16 7.82 6.84
C THR A 53 -2.25 6.96 5.96
N VAL A 54 -2.42 7.08 4.64
CA VAL A 54 -1.59 6.44 3.62
C VAL A 54 -1.18 7.45 2.55
N ASN A 55 -0.35 7.03 1.60
CA ASN A 55 0.04 7.85 0.46
C ASN A 55 -0.25 7.12 -0.85
N LYS A 56 -1.04 7.74 -1.74
CA LYS A 56 -1.18 7.29 -3.12
C LYS A 56 0.17 7.35 -3.83
N ASN A 57 0.50 6.32 -4.60
CA ASN A 57 1.82 6.17 -5.20
C ASN A 57 1.71 5.43 -6.53
N MET A 58 2.50 5.86 -7.52
CA MET A 58 2.57 5.16 -8.79
C MET A 58 3.15 3.75 -8.62
N VAL A 59 2.72 2.84 -9.47
CA VAL A 59 3.27 1.48 -9.57
C VAL A 59 4.04 1.28 -10.89
N PRO A 60 4.82 0.20 -11.05
CA PRO A 60 5.43 -0.11 -12.33
C PRO A 60 4.37 -0.22 -13.44
N PHE A 61 4.62 0.48 -14.55
CA PHE A 61 3.72 0.55 -15.70
C PHE A 61 2.31 1.02 -15.31
N ASP A 62 2.23 2.05 -14.46
CA ASP A 62 0.97 2.68 -14.08
C ASP A 62 0.27 3.26 -15.33
N ASP A 63 -0.99 2.90 -15.52
CA ASP A 63 -1.87 3.37 -16.59
C ASP A 63 -2.67 4.62 -16.18
N LYS A 64 -2.66 4.98 -14.89
CA LYS A 64 -3.32 6.17 -14.35
C LYS A 64 -2.35 7.35 -14.23
N SER A 65 -2.89 8.56 -14.23
CA SER A 65 -2.10 9.78 -14.09
C SER A 65 -1.46 9.89 -12.70
N PRO A 66 -0.37 10.68 -12.54
CA PRO A 66 0.26 10.91 -11.23
C PRO A 66 -0.66 11.52 -10.15
N PHE A 67 -1.80 12.11 -10.54
CA PHE A 67 -2.79 12.66 -9.61
C PHE A 67 -3.78 11.61 -9.08
N VAL A 68 -3.91 10.48 -9.78
CA VAL A 68 -4.87 9.40 -9.45
C VAL A 68 -4.12 8.17 -8.95
N THR A 69 -3.11 7.72 -9.71
CA THR A 69 -2.26 6.53 -9.46
C THR A 69 -3.02 5.21 -9.33
N SER A 70 -2.33 4.09 -9.46
CA SER A 70 -2.90 2.75 -9.30
C SER A 70 -2.48 2.04 -8.02
N GLY A 71 -1.76 2.71 -7.12
CA GLY A 71 -1.28 2.08 -5.89
C GLY A 71 -1.24 2.98 -4.67
N ILE A 72 -0.96 2.35 -3.53
CA ILE A 72 -0.73 3.03 -2.25
C ILE A 72 0.54 2.48 -1.60
N ARG A 73 1.27 3.35 -0.89
CA ARG A 73 2.44 2.97 -0.10
C ARG A 73 2.10 2.95 1.37
N LEU A 74 2.42 1.85 2.03
CA LEU A 74 2.29 1.66 3.47
C LEU A 74 3.66 1.53 4.12
N GLY A 75 3.80 2.05 5.34
CA GLY A 75 4.99 1.88 6.18
C GLY A 75 4.61 1.62 7.62
N VAL A 76 5.40 0.79 8.31
CA VAL A 76 5.07 0.35 9.68
C VAL A 76 5.84 1.08 10.78
N ALA A 77 6.79 1.95 10.42
CA ALA A 77 7.71 2.58 11.37
C ALA A 77 6.97 3.37 12.47
N ALA A 78 6.04 4.25 12.09
CA ALA A 78 5.32 5.11 13.02
C ALA A 78 4.45 4.34 14.04
N VAL A 79 3.77 3.27 13.59
CA VAL A 79 2.96 2.43 14.49
C VAL A 79 3.84 1.54 15.37
N THR A 80 4.99 1.10 14.86
CA THR A 80 5.90 0.23 15.63
C THR A 80 6.58 0.96 16.80
N THR A 81 6.72 2.28 16.75
CA THR A 81 7.35 3.08 17.81
C THR A 81 6.42 3.46 18.95
N ARG A 82 5.11 3.20 18.83
CA ARG A 82 4.11 3.45 19.88
C ARG A 82 4.01 2.27 20.84
#